data_AF-A0A1L3I659-F1
#
_entry.id   AF-A0A1L3I659-F1
#
_cell.length_a   1.000
_cell.length_b   1.000
_cell.length_c   1.000
_cell.angle_alpha   90.00
_cell.angle_beta   90.00
_cell.angle_gamma   90.00
#
_symmetry.space_group_name_H-M   'P 1'
#
loop_
_entity.id
_entity.type
_entity.pdbx_description
1 polymer ?
#
loop_
_entity_poly.entity_id
_entity_poly.type
_entity_poly.pdbx_seq_one_letter_code
_entity_poly.pdbx_strand_id
1 'polypeptide(L)'
;MPEDHDTSKTDGRLSCLKTDPARTSPKRLRILTLGRSFLWQLVLPRIVVLLTWALLNSVITLPLRLLYGLVLLDGILLLWQARCFLRSADAHIRDTGHLAPVWGGYLAILFAGFATVTLWWDAVLIASTPVEPDYAEQERLAREALYDLSITPDGRRLIFAGEIPHGLTRRIAAMMEDAPALREVALSGPGGLIYEARGVARLIRERALDTVAEGTCASACTLIFAAGQQRRLADQGVLGFHSYVLAYPGGLPQLDLKKEQDRDRAFLMRQGISAGFADRLYSISSNDMWFPDATELRDAGVLTQN
;
A
#
# COMPACT_ATOMS: atom_id res chain seq x y z
N MET A 1 -25.20 61.25 -76.18
CA MET A 1 -26.67 61.18 -76.25
C MET A 1 -27.07 59.76 -76.61
N PRO A 2 -28.14 59.22 -76.01
CA PRO A 2 -28.87 59.74 -74.83
C PRO A 2 -29.20 58.56 -73.86
N GLU A 3 -29.85 58.62 -72.69
CA GLU A 3 -30.67 59.54 -71.87
C GLU A 3 -30.33 59.16 -70.40
N ASP A 4 -30.07 60.04 -69.42
CA ASP A 4 -30.83 61.15 -68.84
C ASP A 4 -32.15 60.75 -68.14
N HIS A 5 -32.14 60.79 -66.80
CA HIS A 5 -33.29 61.31 -66.05
C HIS A 5 -32.87 61.75 -64.64
N ASP A 6 -32.73 63.07 -64.51
CA ASP A 6 -32.80 63.86 -63.29
C ASP A 6 -34.28 64.08 -62.86
N THR A 7 -34.40 64.69 -61.67
CA THR A 7 -35.51 65.42 -61.01
C THR A 7 -36.17 64.66 -59.85
N SER A 8 -36.42 65.25 -58.66
CA SER A 8 -36.34 66.64 -58.22
C SER A 8 -36.46 66.74 -56.68
N LYS A 9 -35.77 67.75 -56.11
CA LYS A 9 -36.15 68.66 -55.00
C LYS A 9 -36.83 68.12 -53.73
N THR A 10 -36.23 68.46 -52.59
CA THR A 10 -36.69 69.65 -51.84
C THR A 10 -35.61 70.15 -50.88
N ASP A 11 -35.32 71.44 -51.03
CA ASP A 11 -34.44 72.25 -50.20
C ASP A 11 -35.32 72.94 -49.14
N GLY A 12 -34.87 72.99 -47.88
CA GLY A 12 -35.74 73.38 -46.77
C GLY A 12 -35.00 73.67 -45.46
N ARG A 13 -34.21 74.74 -45.46
CA ARG A 13 -33.83 75.64 -44.34
C ARG A 13 -33.41 75.07 -42.98
N LEU A 14 -32.20 75.52 -42.61
CA LEU A 14 -31.64 75.62 -41.27
C LEU A 14 -32.66 75.85 -40.14
N SER A 15 -32.52 75.06 -39.08
CA SER A 15 -32.70 75.58 -37.71
C SER A 15 -31.60 75.02 -36.83
N CYS A 16 -30.71 75.93 -36.39
CA CYS A 16 -29.74 75.68 -35.35
C CYS A 16 -30.46 75.37 -34.04
N LEU A 17 -30.16 74.24 -33.39
CA LEU A 17 -30.38 74.07 -31.96
C LEU A 17 -29.31 73.14 -31.37
N LYS A 18 -28.34 73.80 -30.74
CA LYS A 18 -27.62 73.43 -29.51
C LYS A 18 -27.18 71.96 -29.35
N THR A 19 -25.86 71.82 -29.43
CA THR A 19 -24.99 71.01 -28.57
C THR A 19 -25.67 70.23 -27.42
N ASP A 20 -25.44 68.91 -27.41
CA ASP A 20 -25.33 68.17 -26.15
C ASP A 20 -24.22 67.10 -26.26
N PRO A 21 -23.04 67.30 -25.65
CA PRO A 21 -21.96 66.32 -25.65
C PRO A 21 -22.10 65.42 -24.43
N ALA A 22 -22.91 64.36 -24.55
CA ALA A 22 -23.00 63.34 -23.51
C ALA A 22 -22.84 61.94 -24.11
N ARG A 23 -21.76 61.72 -24.87
CA ARG A 23 -21.26 60.37 -25.14
C ARG A 23 -20.38 59.97 -23.96
N THR A 24 -21.01 59.37 -22.94
CA THR A 24 -20.32 58.75 -21.82
C THR A 24 -19.35 57.69 -22.35
N SER A 25 -18.06 58.00 -22.33
CA SER A 25 -17.03 57.02 -22.66
C SER A 25 -17.12 55.87 -21.65
N PRO A 26 -17.19 54.59 -22.09
CA PRO A 26 -17.03 53.49 -21.14
C PRO A 26 -15.68 53.66 -20.46
N LYS A 27 -15.65 53.59 -19.12
CA LYS A 27 -14.41 53.65 -18.32
C LYS A 27 -13.38 52.72 -18.97
N ARG A 28 -12.37 53.28 -19.65
CA ARG A 28 -11.25 52.49 -20.17
C ARG A 28 -10.57 51.85 -18.98
N LEU A 29 -10.79 50.55 -18.79
CA LEU A 29 -9.96 49.74 -17.90
C LEU A 29 -8.50 50.03 -18.29
N ARG A 30 -7.71 50.50 -17.34
CA ARG A 30 -6.33 50.92 -17.57
C ARG A 30 -5.54 49.69 -18.06
N ILE A 31 -5.26 49.62 -19.36
CA ILE A 31 -4.43 48.57 -19.94
C ILE A 31 -3.00 48.82 -19.45
N LEU A 32 -2.37 47.81 -18.86
CA LEU A 32 -0.99 47.90 -18.42
C LEU A 32 -0.05 47.83 -19.62
N THR A 33 1.12 48.44 -19.51
CA THR A 33 2.21 48.23 -20.47
C THR A 33 2.57 46.75 -20.53
N LEU A 34 2.98 46.24 -21.70
CA LEU A 34 3.30 44.82 -21.92
C LEU A 34 4.16 44.20 -20.82
N GLY A 35 5.29 44.83 -20.46
CA GLY A 35 6.18 44.32 -19.41
C GLY A 35 5.56 44.29 -18.00
N ARG A 36 4.73 45.28 -17.66
CA ARG A 36 4.00 45.29 -16.38
C ARG A 36 2.91 44.22 -16.33
N SER A 37 2.19 44.00 -17.43
CA SER A 37 1.22 42.92 -17.54
C SER A 37 1.90 41.56 -17.46
N PHE A 38 3.00 41.37 -18.19
CA PHE A 38 3.82 40.15 -18.13
C PHE A 38 4.27 39.83 -16.71
N LEU A 39 4.83 40.79 -15.98
CA LEU A 39 5.36 40.54 -14.65
C LEU A 39 4.25 40.39 -13.59
N TRP A 40 3.34 41.37 -13.51
CA TRP A 40 2.40 41.50 -12.39
C TRP A 40 1.07 40.78 -12.58
N GLN A 41 0.66 40.52 -13.82
CA GLN A 41 -0.61 39.84 -14.11
C GLN A 41 -0.39 38.38 -14.51
N LEU A 42 0.77 38.03 -15.05
CA LEU A 42 1.07 36.67 -15.50
C LEU A 42 2.12 35.99 -14.61
N VAL A 43 3.39 36.41 -14.67
CA VAL A 43 4.52 35.64 -14.14
C VAL A 43 4.49 35.51 -12.61
N LEU A 44 4.50 36.63 -11.87
CA LEU A 44 4.58 36.57 -10.41
C LEU A 44 3.38 35.86 -9.76
N PRO A 45 2.12 36.20 -10.10
CA PRO A 45 0.98 35.50 -9.53
C PRO A 45 0.98 34.01 -9.89
N ARG A 46 1.35 33.66 -11.12
CA ARG A 46 1.39 32.25 -11.55
C ARG A 46 2.46 31.45 -10.81
N ILE A 47 3.65 32.00 -10.59
CA ILE A 47 4.70 31.37 -9.79
C ILE A 47 4.18 31.06 -8.38
N VAL A 48 3.53 32.03 -7.74
CA VAL A 48 2.97 31.84 -6.38
C VAL A 48 1.95 30.69 -6.36
N VAL A 49 1.04 30.63 -7.34
CA VAL A 49 0.04 29.56 -7.38
C VAL A 49 0.68 28.20 -7.67
N LEU A 50 1.66 28.12 -8.59
CA LEU A 50 2.37 26.87 -8.87
C LEU A 50 3.15 26.36 -7.65
N LEU A 51 3.85 27.24 -6.93
CA LEU A 51 4.54 26.88 -5.70
C LEU A 51 3.57 26.43 -4.60
N THR A 52 2.39 27.05 -4.55
CA THR A 52 1.34 26.66 -3.59
C THR A 52 0.80 25.26 -3.90
N TRP A 53 0.54 24.95 -5.17
CA TRP A 53 0.17 23.58 -5.59
C TRP A 53 1.26 22.56 -5.28
N ALA A 54 2.51 22.86 -5.63
CA ALA A 54 3.63 21.96 -5.35
C ALA A 54 3.77 21.68 -3.85
N LEU A 55 3.62 22.71 -3.02
CA LEU A 55 3.63 22.55 -1.56
C LEU A 55 2.45 21.71 -1.08
N LEU A 56 1.23 22.01 -1.52
CA LEU A 56 0.02 21.25 -1.14
C LEU A 56 0.16 19.77 -1.49
N ASN A 57 0.58 19.44 -2.71
CA ASN A 57 0.79 18.06 -3.15
C ASN A 57 1.84 17.33 -2.31
N SER A 58 2.85 18.05 -1.79
CA SER A 58 3.92 17.45 -0.97
C SER A 58 3.54 17.18 0.48
N VAL A 59 2.50 17.83 1.00
CA VAL A 59 2.18 17.78 2.44
C VAL A 59 0.77 17.26 2.76
N ILE A 60 -0.18 17.37 1.84
CA ILE A 60 -1.61 17.14 2.14
C ILE A 60 -2.27 16.35 1.01
N THR A 61 -3.05 15.34 1.36
CA THR A 61 -3.99 14.67 0.46
C THR A 61 -5.36 15.37 0.53
N LEU A 62 -5.79 15.99 -0.57
CA LEU A 62 -7.06 16.73 -0.61
C LEU A 62 -8.24 15.79 -0.93
N PRO A 63 -9.41 15.96 -0.29
CA PRO A 63 -10.62 15.24 -0.70
C PRO A 63 -11.03 15.65 -2.11
N LEU A 64 -11.46 14.68 -2.94
CA LEU A 64 -11.72 14.87 -4.37
C LEU A 64 -12.62 16.08 -4.70
N ARG A 65 -13.68 16.33 -3.92
CA ARG A 65 -14.59 17.47 -4.15
C ARG A 65 -13.87 18.82 -4.01
N LEU A 66 -13.02 18.96 -2.99
CA LEU A 66 -12.24 20.17 -2.77
C LEU A 66 -11.17 20.33 -3.85
N LEU A 67 -10.50 19.23 -4.21
CA LEU A 67 -9.51 19.20 -5.28
C LEU A 67 -10.08 19.75 -6.59
N TYR A 68 -11.20 19.19 -7.07
CA TYR A 68 -11.82 19.65 -8.31
C TYR A 68 -12.29 21.12 -8.23
N GLY A 69 -12.75 21.57 -7.06
CA GLY A 69 -13.09 22.97 -6.83
C GLY A 69 -11.88 23.90 -6.98
N LEU A 70 -10.74 23.53 -6.41
CA LEU A 70 -9.49 24.29 -6.51
C LEU A 70 -8.91 24.28 -7.92
N VAL A 71 -8.94 23.13 -8.61
CA VAL A 71 -8.53 23.02 -10.03
C VAL A 71 -9.37 23.95 -10.91
N LEU A 72 -10.70 23.96 -10.74
CA LEU A 72 -11.58 24.84 -11.50
C LEU A 72 -11.26 26.32 -11.24
N LEU A 73 -11.09 26.70 -9.97
CA LEU A 73 -10.75 28.07 -9.58
C LEU A 73 -9.42 28.52 -10.20
N ASP A 74 -8.40 27.67 -10.14
CA ASP A 74 -7.08 27.95 -10.72
C ASP A 74 -7.15 28.03 -12.25
N GLY A 75 -7.95 27.20 -12.91
CA GLY A 75 -8.20 27.27 -14.34
C GLY A 75 -8.85 28.59 -14.77
N ILE A 76 -9.84 29.07 -14.01
CA ILE A 76 -10.47 30.37 -14.24
C ILE A 76 -9.44 31.50 -14.07
N LEU A 77 -8.60 31.41 -13.03
CA LEU A 77 -7.53 32.38 -12.80
C LEU A 77 -6.53 32.41 -13.96
N LEU A 78 -6.05 31.25 -14.44
CA LEU A 78 -5.11 31.17 -15.55
C LEU A 78 -5.70 31.78 -16.84
N LEU A 79 -6.98 31.50 -17.14
CA LEU A 79 -7.67 32.10 -18.29
C LEU A 79 -7.78 33.62 -18.15
N TRP A 80 -8.05 34.12 -16.94
CA TRP A 80 -8.08 35.55 -16.67
C TRP A 80 -6.70 36.21 -16.84
N GLN A 81 -5.64 35.58 -16.32
CA GLN A 81 -4.25 36.04 -16.48
C GLN A 81 -3.85 36.11 -17.97
N ALA A 82 -4.13 35.04 -18.73
CA ALA A 82 -3.88 34.99 -20.16
C ALA A 82 -4.66 36.08 -20.91
N ARG A 83 -5.94 36.29 -20.59
CA ARG A 83 -6.77 37.36 -21.20
C ARG A 83 -6.22 38.77 -20.89
N CYS A 84 -5.77 39.03 -19.68
CA CYS A 84 -5.15 40.31 -19.32
C CYS A 84 -3.84 40.56 -20.07
N PHE A 85 -3.01 39.53 -20.21
CA PHE A 85 -1.78 39.61 -20.98
C PHE A 85 -2.07 39.83 -22.47
N LEU A 86 -2.98 39.06 -23.07
CA LEU A 86 -3.36 39.18 -24.48
C LEU A 86 -3.86 40.59 -24.83
N ARG A 87 -4.66 41.21 -23.96
CA ARG A 87 -5.09 42.61 -24.16
C ARG A 87 -3.92 43.60 -24.18
N SER A 88 -2.91 43.36 -23.35
CA SER A 88 -1.71 44.21 -23.29
C SER A 88 -0.78 43.96 -24.48
N ALA A 89 -0.72 42.72 -24.97
CA ALA A 89 -0.05 42.34 -26.21
C ALA A 89 -0.69 42.99 -27.43
N ASP A 90 -2.02 42.91 -27.57
CA ASP A 90 -2.76 43.55 -28.67
C ASP A 90 -2.51 45.06 -28.72
N ALA A 91 -2.53 45.74 -27.56
CA ALA A 91 -2.21 47.15 -27.46
C ALA A 91 -0.77 47.44 -27.89
N HIS A 92 0.20 46.65 -27.43
CA HIS A 92 1.60 46.81 -27.80
C HIS A 92 1.86 46.62 -29.30
N ILE A 93 1.21 45.64 -29.93
CA ILE A 93 1.31 45.39 -31.38
C ILE A 93 0.74 46.58 -32.15
N ARG A 94 -0.43 47.10 -31.74
CA ARG A 94 -1.05 48.26 -32.38
C ARG A 94 -0.18 49.51 -32.27
N ASP A 95 0.46 49.71 -31.12
CA ASP A 95 1.23 50.91 -30.84
C ASP A 95 2.65 50.87 -31.44
N THR A 96 3.26 49.69 -31.55
CA THR A 96 4.70 49.56 -31.90
C THR A 96 5.00 48.65 -33.09
N GLY A 97 4.11 47.73 -33.45
CA GLY A 97 4.34 46.71 -34.48
C GLY A 97 5.35 45.60 -34.10
N HIS A 98 6.01 45.68 -32.94
CA HIS A 98 7.02 44.70 -32.53
C HIS A 98 6.40 43.43 -31.93
N LEU A 99 6.77 42.27 -32.49
CA LEU A 99 6.22 40.96 -32.09
C LEU A 99 7.12 40.19 -31.11
N ALA A 100 8.44 40.43 -31.10
CA ALA A 100 9.39 39.69 -30.27
C ALA A 100 9.01 39.61 -28.77
N PRO A 101 8.65 40.72 -28.07
CA PRO A 101 8.28 40.65 -26.66
C PRO A 101 6.91 39.98 -26.43
N VAL A 102 6.04 39.96 -27.45
CA VAL A 102 4.74 39.27 -27.40
C VAL A 102 4.94 37.76 -27.44
N TRP A 103 5.83 37.26 -28.31
CA TRP A 103 6.17 35.84 -28.37
C TRP A 103 6.68 35.30 -27.04
N GLY A 104 7.52 36.07 -26.33
CA GLY A 104 7.99 35.70 -24.99
C GLY A 104 6.85 35.52 -23.99
N GLY A 105 5.81 36.35 -24.06
CA GLY A 105 4.62 36.21 -23.24
C GLY A 105 3.74 35.01 -23.61
N TYR A 106 3.58 34.71 -24.90
CA TYR A 106 2.87 33.51 -25.33
C TYR A 106 3.58 32.23 -24.87
N LEU A 107 4.91 32.22 -24.95
CA LEU A 107 5.72 31.12 -24.44
C LEU A 107 5.57 30.97 -22.92
N ALA A 108 5.53 32.08 -22.17
CA ALA A 108 5.29 32.04 -20.73
C ALA A 108 3.89 31.49 -20.39
N ILE A 109 2.84 31.87 -21.15
CA ILE A 109 1.49 31.29 -20.97
C ILE A 109 1.49 29.80 -21.26
N LEU A 110 2.18 29.36 -22.33
CA LEU A 110 2.29 27.95 -22.68
C LEU A 110 2.94 27.13 -21.56
N PHE A 111 4.11 27.56 -21.08
CA PHE A 111 4.81 26.87 -20.00
C PHE A 111 4.04 26.92 -18.68
N ALA A 112 3.42 28.05 -18.36
CA ALA A 112 2.55 28.18 -17.20
C ALA A 112 1.36 27.20 -17.27
N GLY A 113 0.71 27.09 -18.43
CA GLY A 113 -0.39 26.16 -18.66
C GLY A 113 0.06 24.71 -18.53
N PHE A 114 1.19 24.35 -19.14
CA PHE A 114 1.75 23.00 -19.01
C PHE A 114 2.05 22.65 -17.55
N ALA A 115 2.79 23.50 -16.83
CA ALA A 115 3.12 23.28 -15.42
C ALA A 115 1.85 23.17 -14.55
N THR A 116 0.83 23.98 -14.84
CA THR A 116 -0.45 23.95 -14.13
C THR A 116 -1.15 22.60 -14.32
N VAL A 117 -1.27 22.13 -15.57
CA VAL A 117 -1.89 20.83 -15.87
C VAL A 117 -1.11 19.68 -15.24
N THR A 118 0.23 19.72 -15.27
CA THR A 118 1.08 18.72 -14.63
C THR A 118 0.82 18.63 -13.13
N LEU A 119 0.73 19.78 -12.42
CA LEU A 119 0.47 19.79 -10.98
C LEU A 119 -0.96 19.37 -10.63
N TRP A 120 -1.96 19.72 -11.46
CA TRP A 120 -3.32 19.20 -11.29
C TRP A 120 -3.39 17.70 -11.47
N TRP A 121 -2.70 17.17 -12.48
CA TRP A 121 -2.62 15.74 -12.75
C TRP A 121 -1.98 14.99 -11.58
N ASP A 122 -0.84 15.49 -11.08
CA ASP A 122 -0.18 14.97 -9.88
C ASP A 122 -1.12 14.98 -8.67
N ALA A 123 -1.83 16.08 -8.42
CA ALA A 123 -2.79 16.18 -7.33
C ALA A 123 -3.94 15.16 -7.45
N VAL A 124 -4.43 14.91 -8.68
CA VAL A 124 -5.47 13.89 -8.94
C VAL A 124 -4.93 12.49 -8.68
N LEU A 125 -3.69 12.18 -9.10
CA LEU A 125 -3.05 10.90 -8.79
C LEU A 125 -2.95 10.71 -7.27
N ILE A 126 -2.40 11.68 -6.55
CA ILE A 126 -2.26 11.65 -5.08
C ILE A 126 -3.62 11.47 -4.39
N ALA A 127 -4.68 12.14 -4.87
CA ALA A 127 -6.01 12.01 -4.27
C ALA A 127 -6.76 10.73 -4.66
N SER A 128 -6.32 10.04 -5.72
CA SER A 128 -6.95 8.81 -6.23
C SER A 128 -6.16 7.54 -5.94
N THR A 129 -4.93 7.65 -5.42
CA THR A 129 -4.18 6.49 -4.93
C THR A 129 -4.95 5.83 -3.79
N PRO A 130 -5.36 4.55 -3.93
CA PRO A 130 -6.00 3.84 -2.84
C PRO A 130 -5.02 3.78 -1.64
N VAL A 131 -5.55 3.98 -0.44
CA VAL A 131 -4.81 3.70 0.79
C VAL A 131 -4.72 2.19 0.93
N GLU A 132 -3.79 1.57 0.20
CA GLU A 132 -3.42 0.19 0.46
C GLU A 132 -2.74 0.12 1.83
N PRO A 133 -3.08 -0.87 2.69
CA PRO A 133 -2.33 -1.09 3.91
C PRO A 133 -0.86 -1.25 3.55
N ASP A 134 0.03 -0.75 4.42
CA ASP A 134 1.48 -0.90 4.26
C ASP A 134 1.81 -2.34 3.84
N TYR A 135 2.76 -2.52 2.93
CA TYR A 135 3.15 -3.83 2.43
C TYR A 135 3.42 -4.83 3.58
N ALA A 136 4.02 -4.34 4.66
CA ALA A 136 4.25 -5.12 5.88
C ALA A 136 2.95 -5.62 6.54
N GLU A 137 1.89 -4.82 6.51
CA GLU A 137 0.57 -5.16 7.05
C GLU A 137 -0.15 -6.17 6.14
N GLN A 138 -0.07 -6.00 4.81
CA GLN A 138 -0.61 -6.99 3.87
C GLN A 138 0.02 -8.36 4.07
N GLU A 139 1.35 -8.42 4.17
CA GLU A 139 2.04 -9.67 4.45
C GLU A 139 1.66 -10.26 5.80
N ARG A 140 1.46 -9.42 6.83
CA ARG A 140 1.01 -9.88 8.15
C ARG A 140 -0.36 -10.55 8.03
N LEU A 141 -1.33 -9.88 7.40
CA LEU A 141 -2.67 -10.43 7.19
C LEU A 141 -2.65 -11.71 6.37
N ALA A 142 -1.83 -11.76 5.31
CA ALA A 142 -1.67 -12.96 4.49
C ALA A 142 -1.10 -14.14 5.30
N ARG A 143 -0.11 -13.90 6.16
CA ARG A 143 0.45 -14.94 7.06
C ARG A 143 -0.55 -15.39 8.12
N GLU A 144 -1.28 -14.45 8.72
CA GLU A 144 -2.31 -14.74 9.72
C GLU A 144 -3.50 -15.51 9.14
N ALA A 145 -3.76 -15.39 7.84
CA ALA A 145 -4.80 -16.16 7.15
C ALA A 145 -4.43 -17.65 6.91
N LEU A 146 -3.18 -18.06 7.17
CA LEU A 146 -2.73 -19.44 6.97
C LEU A 146 -3.07 -20.38 8.14
N TYR A 147 -3.55 -19.83 9.25
CA TYR A 147 -3.85 -20.61 10.46
C TYR A 147 -4.94 -19.96 11.31
N ASP A 148 -5.67 -20.81 12.03
CA ASP A 148 -6.52 -20.42 13.14
C ASP A 148 -5.75 -20.59 14.46
N LEU A 149 -5.82 -19.57 15.31
CA LEU A 149 -5.18 -19.56 16.61
C LEU A 149 -6.13 -18.94 17.65
N SER A 150 -6.49 -19.74 18.65
CA SER A 150 -7.42 -19.31 19.71
C SER A 150 -7.05 -19.92 21.06
N ILE A 151 -7.59 -19.34 22.13
CA ILE A 151 -7.56 -19.92 23.47
C ILE A 151 -8.99 -20.23 23.87
N THR A 152 -9.21 -21.40 24.49
CA THR A 152 -10.54 -21.81 24.95
C THR A 152 -11.09 -20.81 25.99
N PRO A 153 -12.42 -20.68 26.13
CA PRO A 153 -13.03 -19.74 27.07
C PRO A 153 -12.58 -19.92 28.54
N ASP A 154 -12.15 -21.12 28.92
CA ASP A 154 -11.64 -21.42 30.26
C ASP A 154 -10.14 -21.10 30.43
N GLY A 155 -9.47 -20.60 29.38
CA GLY A 155 -8.07 -20.19 29.39
C GLY A 155 -7.06 -21.33 29.52
N ARG A 156 -7.50 -22.59 29.44
CA ARG A 156 -6.64 -23.76 29.72
C ARG A 156 -6.02 -24.39 28.49
N ARG A 157 -6.53 -24.10 27.30
CA ARG A 157 -6.06 -24.74 26.06
C ARG A 157 -5.87 -23.72 24.95
N LEU A 158 -4.74 -23.81 24.27
CA LEU A 158 -4.43 -23.06 23.06
C LEU A 158 -4.67 -23.98 21.88
N ILE A 159 -5.51 -23.56 20.93
CA ILE A 159 -5.86 -24.31 19.74
C ILE A 159 -5.14 -23.68 18.56
N PHE A 160 -4.29 -24.44 17.91
CA PHE A 160 -3.57 -24.06 16.70
C PHE A 160 -3.94 -25.01 15.56
N ALA A 161 -4.48 -24.45 14.48
CA ALA A 161 -4.87 -25.18 13.28
C ALA A 161 -4.37 -24.47 12.01
N GLY A 162 -3.40 -25.03 11.30
CA GLY A 162 -2.94 -24.49 10.01
C GLY A 162 -1.43 -24.55 9.80
N GLU A 163 -0.93 -23.70 8.90
CA GLU A 163 0.50 -23.65 8.59
C GLU A 163 1.29 -22.94 9.70
N ILE A 164 2.61 -23.16 9.72
CA ILE A 164 3.55 -22.52 10.64
C ILE A 164 4.31 -21.39 9.90
N PRO A 165 3.77 -20.16 9.82
CA PRO A 165 4.40 -19.04 9.14
C PRO A 165 5.32 -18.23 10.05
N HIS A 166 6.07 -17.31 9.42
CA HIS A 166 6.90 -16.34 10.13
C HIS A 166 6.07 -15.53 11.13
N GLY A 167 6.58 -15.39 12.36
CA GLY A 167 5.94 -14.62 13.42
C GLY A 167 4.99 -15.41 14.32
N LEU A 168 4.70 -16.69 14.02
CA LEU A 168 3.83 -17.53 14.84
C LEU A 168 4.31 -17.60 16.30
N THR A 169 5.61 -17.80 16.52
CA THR A 169 6.19 -17.89 17.87
C THR A 169 5.86 -16.66 18.70
N ARG A 170 6.05 -15.47 18.12
CA ARG A 170 5.80 -14.20 18.80
C ARG A 170 4.32 -14.00 19.12
N ARG A 171 3.43 -14.41 18.20
CA ARG A 171 1.99 -14.31 18.44
C ARG A 171 1.52 -15.26 19.54
N ILE A 172 2.00 -16.50 19.52
CA ILE A 172 1.73 -17.47 20.59
C ILE A 172 2.27 -16.96 21.93
N ALA A 173 3.50 -16.42 21.97
CA ALA A 173 4.05 -15.84 23.19
C ALA A 173 3.18 -14.72 23.77
N ALA A 174 2.70 -13.79 22.92
CA ALA A 174 1.80 -12.73 23.34
C ALA A 174 0.47 -13.27 23.88
N MET A 175 -0.16 -14.22 23.19
CA MET A 175 -1.41 -14.84 23.67
C MET A 175 -1.23 -15.59 24.99
N MET A 176 -0.05 -16.18 25.19
CA MET A 176 0.30 -16.87 26.42
C MET A 176 0.50 -15.90 27.60
N GLU A 177 0.83 -14.63 27.39
CA GLU A 177 0.93 -13.63 28.48
C GLU A 177 -0.43 -13.42 29.17
N ASP A 178 -1.51 -13.41 28.40
CA ASP A 178 -2.88 -13.23 28.90
C ASP A 178 -3.54 -14.54 29.40
N ALA A 179 -2.87 -15.68 29.25
CA ALA A 179 -3.38 -17.01 29.63
C ALA A 179 -2.46 -17.72 30.64
N PRO A 180 -2.42 -17.26 31.92
CA PRO A 180 -1.59 -17.87 32.95
C PRO A 180 -2.05 -19.28 33.36
N ALA A 181 -3.32 -19.62 33.09
CA ALA A 181 -3.91 -20.93 33.39
C ALA A 181 -3.69 -21.96 32.27
N LEU A 182 -3.00 -21.60 31.19
CA LEU A 182 -2.78 -22.47 30.04
C LEU A 182 -2.05 -23.76 30.46
N ARG A 183 -2.56 -24.91 30.04
CA ARG A 183 -2.02 -26.25 30.35
C ARG A 183 -1.71 -27.09 29.12
N GLU A 184 -2.46 -26.91 28.04
CA GLU A 184 -2.37 -27.79 26.87
C GLU A 184 -2.38 -26.99 25.56
N VAL A 185 -1.64 -27.48 24.56
CA VAL A 185 -1.67 -26.99 23.19
C VAL A 185 -2.25 -28.07 22.28
N ALA A 186 -3.37 -27.76 21.63
CA ALA A 186 -3.98 -28.57 20.58
C ALA A 186 -3.40 -28.19 19.23
N LEU A 187 -2.93 -29.19 18.48
CA LEU A 187 -2.20 -29.03 17.25
C LEU A 187 -2.90 -29.74 16.09
N SER A 188 -3.04 -29.03 14.99
CA SER A 188 -3.43 -29.55 13.69
C SER A 188 -2.76 -28.71 12.62
N GLY A 189 -2.09 -29.32 11.65
CA GLY A 189 -1.44 -28.57 10.59
C GLY A 189 -0.48 -29.40 9.74
N PRO A 190 -0.26 -28.98 8.48
CA PRO A 190 0.68 -29.64 7.58
C PRO A 190 2.15 -29.39 7.95
N GLY A 191 2.42 -28.43 8.85
CA GLY A 191 3.76 -27.98 9.20
C GLY A 191 4.06 -26.60 8.64
N GLY A 192 5.33 -26.34 8.33
CA GLY A 192 5.80 -25.04 7.84
C GLY A 192 7.24 -24.77 8.29
N LEU A 193 7.51 -23.54 8.75
CA LEU A 193 8.87 -23.09 9.05
C LEU A 193 9.42 -23.76 10.31
N ILE A 194 10.47 -24.56 10.15
CA ILE A 194 11.17 -25.26 11.24
C ILE A 194 11.65 -24.29 12.34
N TYR A 195 12.14 -23.11 11.96
CA TYR A 195 12.61 -22.12 12.94
C TYR A 195 11.48 -21.63 13.85
N GLU A 196 10.28 -21.40 13.30
CA GLU A 196 9.10 -21.00 14.09
C GLU A 196 8.59 -22.17 14.92
N ALA A 197 8.56 -23.40 14.37
CA ALA A 197 8.22 -24.59 15.13
C ALA A 197 9.13 -24.78 16.37
N ARG A 198 10.43 -24.57 16.23
CA ARG A 198 11.38 -24.59 17.37
C ARG A 198 11.10 -23.48 18.39
N GLY A 199 10.71 -22.30 17.92
CA GLY A 199 10.30 -21.19 18.78
C GLY A 199 9.09 -21.55 19.63
N VAL A 200 8.04 -22.10 19.01
CA VAL A 200 6.84 -22.58 19.71
C VAL A 200 7.17 -23.75 20.64
N ALA A 201 7.96 -24.72 20.20
CA ALA A 201 8.44 -25.83 21.03
C ALA A 201 9.17 -25.35 22.30
N ARG A 202 9.97 -24.27 22.19
CA ARG A 202 10.60 -23.65 23.35
C ARG A 202 9.56 -23.08 24.32
N LEU A 203 8.56 -22.34 23.84
CA LEU A 203 7.51 -21.75 24.69
C LEU A 203 6.72 -22.83 25.43
N ILE A 204 6.37 -23.93 24.76
CA ILE A 204 5.70 -25.10 25.35
C ILE A 204 6.53 -25.68 26.49
N ARG A 205 7.83 -25.89 26.26
CA ARG A 205 8.75 -26.44 27.28
C ARG A 205 8.97 -25.50 28.45
N GLU A 206 9.11 -24.20 28.21
CA GLU A 206 9.31 -23.20 29.27
C GLU A 206 8.12 -23.15 30.24
N ARG A 207 6.92 -23.47 29.77
CA ARG A 207 5.70 -23.54 30.58
C ARG A 207 5.27 -24.96 30.97
N ALA A 208 6.05 -25.97 30.58
CA ALA A 208 5.73 -27.39 30.78
C ALA A 208 4.29 -27.75 30.35
N LEU A 209 3.87 -27.26 29.18
CA LEU A 209 2.53 -27.53 28.65
C LEU A 209 2.45 -28.94 28.05
N ASP A 210 1.27 -29.51 28.09
CA ASP A 210 0.93 -30.74 27.37
C ASP A 210 0.62 -30.43 25.91
N THR A 211 0.75 -31.42 25.04
CA THR A 211 0.41 -31.29 23.62
C THR A 211 -0.47 -32.44 23.16
N VAL A 212 -1.46 -32.10 22.35
CA VAL A 212 -2.37 -33.07 21.74
C VAL A 212 -2.47 -32.80 20.25
N ALA A 213 -2.34 -33.85 19.44
CA ALA A 213 -2.67 -33.79 18.02
C ALA A 213 -4.18 -34.05 17.87
N GLU A 214 -4.95 -33.00 17.55
CA GLU A 214 -6.41 -33.12 17.35
C GLU A 214 -6.79 -33.61 15.95
N GLY A 215 -5.96 -33.26 14.97
CA GLY A 215 -6.06 -33.76 13.60
C GLY A 215 -4.69 -34.21 13.11
N THR A 216 -4.42 -34.00 11.83
CA THR A 216 -3.10 -34.26 11.26
C THR A 216 -2.10 -33.22 11.76
N CYS A 217 -1.06 -33.65 12.45
CA CYS A 217 0.09 -32.82 12.81
C CYS A 217 1.33 -33.38 12.10
N ALA A 218 1.69 -32.76 10.97
CA ALA A 218 2.73 -33.26 10.07
C ALA A 218 3.97 -32.35 10.02
N SER A 219 5.08 -32.92 9.59
CA SER A 219 6.32 -32.18 9.32
C SER A 219 6.78 -31.37 10.54
N ALA A 220 7.03 -30.07 10.38
CA ALA A 220 7.38 -29.14 11.46
C ALA A 220 6.38 -29.10 12.63
N CYS A 221 5.11 -29.46 12.44
CA CYS A 221 4.16 -29.56 13.55
C CYS A 221 4.60 -30.62 14.57
N THR A 222 5.20 -31.73 14.11
CA THR A 222 5.66 -32.82 15.01
C THR A 222 6.76 -32.37 15.97
N LEU A 223 7.55 -31.34 15.61
CA LEU A 223 8.53 -30.72 16.51
C LEU A 223 7.85 -29.96 17.66
N ILE A 224 6.76 -29.26 17.35
CA ILE A 224 5.95 -28.57 18.36
C ILE A 224 5.31 -29.61 19.29
N PHE A 225 4.71 -30.65 18.71
CA PHE A 225 4.11 -31.76 19.46
C PHE A 225 5.13 -32.45 20.38
N ALA A 226 6.33 -32.76 19.88
CA ALA A 226 7.35 -33.45 20.66
C ALA A 226 7.78 -32.68 21.92
N ALA A 227 7.55 -31.36 21.96
CA ALA A 227 7.91 -30.47 23.05
C ALA A 227 7.00 -30.58 24.29
N GLY A 228 5.84 -31.22 24.17
CA GLY A 228 4.88 -31.37 25.25
C GLY A 228 5.42 -32.20 26.41
N GLN A 229 5.04 -31.81 27.63
CA GLN A 229 5.34 -32.57 28.84
C GLN A 229 4.61 -33.91 28.85
N GLN A 230 3.32 -33.90 28.50
CA GLN A 230 2.54 -35.06 28.09
C GLN A 230 2.12 -34.93 26.63
N ARG A 231 2.11 -36.06 25.92
CA ARG A 231 1.88 -36.14 24.48
C ARG A 231 0.87 -37.23 24.17
N ARG A 232 -0.25 -36.85 23.56
CA ARG A 232 -1.36 -37.76 23.23
C ARG A 232 -1.96 -37.47 21.85
N LEU A 233 -2.64 -38.46 21.29
CA LEU A 233 -3.48 -38.26 20.10
C LEU A 233 -4.93 -38.06 20.56
N ALA A 234 -5.69 -37.22 19.86
CA ALA A 234 -7.14 -37.29 19.92
C ALA A 234 -7.65 -38.43 19.02
N ASP A 235 -8.96 -38.70 19.05
CA ASP A 235 -9.58 -39.80 18.28
C ASP A 235 -9.27 -39.77 16.78
N GLN A 236 -9.09 -38.58 16.19
CA GLN A 236 -8.76 -38.37 14.78
C GLN A 236 -7.30 -37.88 14.58
N GLY A 237 -6.49 -37.91 15.64
CA GLY A 237 -5.15 -37.38 15.66
C GLY A 237 -4.17 -38.29 14.94
N VAL A 238 -3.34 -37.71 14.05
CA VAL A 238 -2.33 -38.44 13.29
C VAL A 238 -1.03 -37.63 13.23
N LEU A 239 0.12 -38.31 13.37
CA LEU A 239 1.44 -37.69 13.24
C LEU A 239 2.12 -38.09 11.94
N GLY A 240 2.58 -37.10 11.17
CA GLY A 240 3.25 -37.31 9.88
C GLY A 240 4.70 -36.85 9.91
N PHE A 241 5.62 -37.72 9.50
CA PHE A 241 7.07 -37.52 9.62
C PHE A 241 7.77 -37.60 8.25
N HIS A 242 8.70 -36.68 8.02
CA HIS A 242 9.64 -36.71 6.90
C HIS A 242 10.88 -35.84 7.17
N SER A 243 11.92 -35.98 6.34
CA SER A 243 13.13 -35.14 6.39
C SER A 243 12.90 -33.72 5.86
N TYR A 244 13.81 -32.80 6.16
CA TYR A 244 13.65 -31.40 5.77
C TYR A 244 13.86 -31.18 4.27
N VAL A 245 13.12 -30.24 3.70
CA VAL A 245 13.33 -29.74 2.33
C VAL A 245 13.71 -28.27 2.37
N LEU A 246 14.57 -27.87 1.45
CA LEU A 246 14.81 -26.46 1.15
C LEU A 246 13.78 -25.98 0.14
N ALA A 247 12.98 -24.99 0.52
CA ALA A 247 11.97 -24.41 -0.36
C ALA A 247 12.57 -23.69 -1.60
N TYR A 248 13.87 -23.41 -1.61
CA TYR A 248 14.57 -22.73 -2.69
C TYR A 248 15.54 -23.65 -3.44
N PRO A 249 15.34 -23.86 -4.76
CA PRO A 249 16.32 -24.53 -5.61
C PRO A 249 17.63 -23.73 -5.61
N GLY A 250 18.73 -24.37 -5.18
CA GLY A 250 20.06 -23.75 -5.07
C GLY A 250 20.58 -23.60 -3.64
N GLY A 251 19.71 -23.75 -2.63
CA GLY A 251 20.07 -23.70 -1.22
C GLY A 251 20.59 -22.34 -0.75
N LEU A 252 20.71 -22.17 0.56
CA LEU A 252 21.39 -21.02 1.15
C LEU A 252 22.84 -21.44 1.42
N PRO A 253 23.87 -20.73 0.90
CA PRO A 253 25.27 -21.13 1.05
C PRO A 253 25.73 -21.31 2.50
N GLN A 254 25.03 -20.71 3.45
CA GLN A 254 25.33 -20.75 4.88
C GLN A 254 24.48 -21.77 5.66
N LEU A 255 23.52 -22.46 5.01
CA LEU A 255 22.62 -23.38 5.68
C LEU A 255 23.06 -24.83 5.45
N ASP A 256 23.59 -25.43 6.52
CA ASP A 256 23.87 -26.87 6.54
C ASP A 256 22.61 -27.62 7.01
N LEU A 257 21.87 -28.17 6.06
CA LEU A 257 20.62 -28.91 6.33
C LEU A 257 20.85 -30.09 7.27
N LYS A 258 21.98 -30.79 7.13
CA LYS A 258 22.29 -31.96 7.96
C LYS A 258 22.52 -31.53 9.40
N LYS A 259 23.26 -30.45 9.62
CA LYS A 259 23.47 -29.88 10.97
C LYS A 259 22.16 -29.45 11.62
N GLU A 260 21.25 -28.87 10.85
CA GLU A 260 19.92 -28.47 11.36
C GLU A 260 19.06 -29.69 11.72
N GLN A 261 19.09 -30.76 10.92
CA GLN A 261 18.44 -32.03 11.26
C GLN A 261 19.07 -32.69 12.48
N ASP A 262 20.40 -32.71 12.58
CA ASP A 262 21.13 -33.30 13.71
C ASP A 262 20.78 -32.58 15.03
N ARG A 263 20.58 -31.26 14.98
CA ARG A 263 20.10 -30.46 16.13
C ARG A 263 18.72 -30.88 16.59
N ASP A 264 17.79 -31.05 15.66
CA ASP A 264 16.40 -31.40 15.96
C ASP A 264 16.26 -32.88 16.33
N ARG A 265 17.07 -33.77 15.74
CA ARG A 265 17.25 -35.15 16.17
C ARG A 265 17.66 -35.22 17.64
N ALA A 266 18.66 -34.44 18.03
CA ALA A 266 19.10 -34.38 19.43
C ALA A 266 18.01 -33.79 20.34
N PHE A 267 17.19 -32.87 19.84
CA PHE A 267 16.02 -32.39 20.57
C PHE A 267 14.99 -33.49 20.82
N LEU A 268 14.57 -34.22 19.78
CA LEU A 268 13.62 -35.33 19.90
C LEU A 268 14.09 -36.37 20.93
N MET A 269 15.37 -36.74 20.87
CA MET A 269 15.97 -37.66 21.85
C MET A 269 15.93 -37.12 23.28
N ARG A 270 16.17 -35.82 23.48
CA ARG A 270 16.00 -35.18 24.81
C ARG A 270 14.55 -35.15 25.28
N GLN A 271 13.59 -35.27 24.38
CA GLN A 271 12.17 -35.43 24.73
C GLN A 271 11.78 -36.90 24.95
N GLY A 272 12.75 -37.82 25.04
CA GLY A 272 12.50 -39.24 25.31
C GLY A 272 12.15 -40.08 24.08
N ILE A 273 12.24 -39.52 22.87
CA ILE A 273 12.00 -40.27 21.64
C ILE A 273 13.21 -41.15 21.33
N SER A 274 12.97 -42.39 20.94
CA SER A 274 14.03 -43.37 20.68
C SER A 274 14.94 -42.93 19.53
N ALA A 275 16.23 -43.25 19.63
CA ALA A 275 17.20 -42.93 18.58
C ALA A 275 16.80 -43.55 17.23
N GLY A 276 16.33 -44.81 17.24
CA GLY A 276 15.90 -45.50 16.02
C GLY A 276 14.70 -44.84 15.33
N PHE A 277 13.74 -44.32 16.10
CA PHE A 277 12.62 -43.56 15.52
C PHE A 277 13.09 -42.24 14.92
N ALA A 278 13.95 -41.51 15.63
CA ALA A 278 14.52 -40.26 15.15
C ALA A 278 15.38 -40.47 13.89
N ASP A 279 16.15 -41.56 13.80
CA ASP A 279 16.92 -41.94 12.61
C ASP A 279 16.00 -42.27 11.44
N ARG A 280 14.92 -43.01 11.68
CA ARG A 280 13.93 -43.33 10.65
C ARG A 280 13.27 -42.07 10.11
N LEU A 281 12.84 -41.15 10.95
CA LEU A 281 12.23 -39.87 10.55
C LEU A 281 13.08 -39.14 9.50
N TYR A 282 14.38 -38.96 9.76
CA TYR A 282 15.27 -38.25 8.84
C TYR A 282 15.74 -39.07 7.63
N SER A 283 15.41 -40.37 7.60
CA SER A 283 15.60 -41.22 6.42
C SER A 283 14.45 -41.14 5.41
N ILE A 284 13.27 -40.69 5.84
CA ILE A 284 12.11 -40.52 4.95
C ILE A 284 12.35 -39.31 4.05
N SER A 285 12.25 -39.51 2.73
CA SER A 285 12.37 -38.45 1.73
C SER A 285 11.43 -37.29 2.04
N SER A 286 11.85 -36.07 1.74
CA SER A 286 11.01 -34.89 1.95
C SER A 286 9.77 -34.83 1.05
N ASN A 287 9.72 -35.65 -0.01
CA ASN A 287 8.56 -35.79 -0.89
C ASN A 287 7.60 -36.89 -0.45
N ASP A 288 7.99 -37.70 0.53
CA ASP A 288 7.19 -38.77 1.09
C ASP A 288 6.70 -38.37 2.49
N MET A 289 5.77 -39.14 3.02
CA MET A 289 5.26 -38.95 4.38
C MET A 289 5.09 -40.30 5.05
N TRP A 290 5.68 -40.45 6.24
CA TRP A 290 5.51 -41.63 7.06
C TRP A 290 4.52 -41.33 8.20
N PHE A 291 3.49 -42.18 8.31
CA PHE A 291 2.47 -42.14 9.35
C PHE A 291 2.57 -43.42 10.21
N PRO A 292 3.32 -43.39 11.32
CA PRO A 292 3.41 -44.51 12.25
C PRO A 292 2.09 -44.69 13.00
N ASP A 293 1.77 -45.93 13.38
CA ASP A 293 0.60 -46.22 14.21
C ASP A 293 0.83 -45.87 15.69
N ALA A 294 -0.24 -45.84 16.48
CA ALA A 294 -0.18 -45.47 17.90
C ALA A 294 0.66 -46.42 18.77
N THR A 295 0.88 -47.67 18.33
CA THR A 295 1.76 -48.62 19.04
C THR A 295 3.21 -48.25 18.79
N GLU A 296 3.59 -48.07 17.53
CA GLU A 296 4.93 -47.62 17.15
C GLU A 296 5.30 -46.27 17.79
N LEU A 297 4.35 -45.34 17.81
CA LEU A 297 4.55 -44.03 18.46
C LEU A 297 4.76 -44.15 19.98
N ARG A 298 4.09 -45.08 20.66
CA ARG A 298 4.28 -45.30 22.11
C ARG A 298 5.59 -46.02 22.40
N ASP A 299 5.91 -47.06 21.65
CA ASP A 299 7.15 -47.84 21.81
C ASP A 299 8.39 -46.96 21.55
N ALA A 300 8.27 -46.01 20.63
CA ALA A 300 9.30 -45.03 20.34
C ALA A 300 9.36 -43.86 21.34
N GLY A 301 8.42 -43.78 22.30
CA GLY A 301 8.34 -42.68 23.27
C GLY A 301 7.80 -41.36 22.70
N VAL A 302 7.22 -41.35 21.51
CA VAL A 302 6.58 -40.15 20.92
C VAL A 302 5.29 -39.79 21.66
N LEU A 303 4.50 -40.81 22.04
CA LEU A 303 3.34 -40.64 22.92
C LEU A 303 3.72 -41.02 24.35
N THR A 304 3.27 -40.22 25.32
CA THR A 304 3.48 -40.49 26.76
C THR A 304 2.19 -40.80 27.51
N GLN A 305 1.05 -40.60 26.85
CA GLN A 305 -0.27 -40.95 27.34
C GLN A 305 -1.05 -41.71 26.27
N ASN A 306 -2.09 -42.42 26.72
CA ASN A 306 -3.05 -43.08 25.84
C ASN A 306 -4.00 -42.07 25.19
#